data_AF-A0A968S9I4-F1
#
_entry.id   AF-A0A968S9I4-F1
#
_cell.length_a   1.000
_cell.length_b   1.000
_cell.length_c   1.000
_cell.angle_alpha   90.00
_cell.angle_beta   90.00
_cell.angle_gamma   90.00
#
_symmetry.space_group_name_H-M   'P 1'
#
loop_
_entity.id
_entity.type
_entity.pdbx_description
1 polymer ?
#
loop_
_entity_poly.entity_id
_entity_poly.type
_entity_poly.pdbx_seq_one_letter_code
_entity_poly.pdbx_strand_id
1 'polypeptide(L)'
;MNQAAIGSTNSSADDAVRAGICMLETLKEYNQHRGNSGYAPIKIGIGINTGSLMLGTVGGKNRMDSTVISDAVNLASRLEGLTKEYSVPLLISHHTFWNLSDANKYCIRLIDRVQVKGKSEWITVNEVFDADPPEVREGKLATLTIFMEAWVLYNQNKFAEASKVFQECLRRNPGDQVVQVYLDRCQRSLRIAKLKANLDL
;
A
#
# COMPACT_ATOMS: atom_id res chain seq x y z
N MET A 1 -20.02 -33.97 7.92
CA MET A 1 -20.37 -32.84 8.82
C MET A 1 -19.20 -31.85 8.72
N ASN A 2 -19.27 -30.91 7.76
CA ASN A 2 -18.19 -29.95 7.51
C ASN A 2 -18.31 -28.79 8.49
N GLN A 3 -17.44 -28.72 9.49
CA GLN A 3 -17.27 -27.51 10.29
C GLN A 3 -16.36 -26.54 9.51
N ALA A 4 -16.96 -25.50 8.95
CA ALA A 4 -16.22 -24.30 8.56
C ALA A 4 -15.92 -23.52 9.84
N ALA A 5 -14.65 -23.50 10.26
CA ALA A 5 -14.21 -22.64 11.35
C ALA A 5 -14.19 -21.18 10.86
N ILE A 6 -15.21 -20.41 11.22
CA ILE A 6 -15.24 -18.95 11.02
C ILE A 6 -14.51 -18.31 12.20
N GLY A 7 -13.18 -18.23 12.11
CA GLY A 7 -12.37 -17.49 13.07
C GLY A 7 -12.34 -16.01 12.72
N SER A 8 -13.35 -15.22 13.13
CA SER A 8 -13.25 -13.76 13.14
C SER A 8 -12.89 -13.27 14.55
N THR A 9 -11.59 -13.21 14.85
CA THR A 9 -11.11 -12.51 16.03
C THR A 9 -10.58 -11.14 15.60
N ASN A 10 -11.16 -10.06 16.12
CA ASN A 10 -10.71 -8.69 15.86
C ASN A 10 -9.24 -8.44 16.27
N SER A 11 -8.62 -9.35 17.06
CA SER A 11 -7.17 -9.27 17.34
C SER A 11 -6.30 -9.45 16.09
N SER A 12 -6.81 -10.14 15.06
CA SER A 12 -6.02 -10.55 13.89
C SER A 12 -5.51 -9.36 13.05
N ALA A 13 -6.29 -8.28 12.91
CA ALA A 13 -5.89 -7.12 12.10
C ALA A 13 -4.76 -6.32 12.77
N ASP A 14 -4.91 -5.99 14.06
CA ASP A 14 -3.86 -5.34 14.84
C ASP A 14 -2.58 -6.18 14.90
N ASP A 15 -2.71 -7.49 15.14
CA ASP A 15 -1.58 -8.42 15.15
C ASP A 15 -0.84 -8.43 13.80
N ALA A 16 -1.57 -8.48 12.69
CA ALA A 16 -0.98 -8.46 11.35
C ALA A 16 -0.25 -7.14 11.04
N VAL A 17 -0.85 -5.99 11.37
CA VAL A 17 -0.22 -4.67 11.14
C VAL A 17 1.03 -4.51 12.01
N ARG A 18 0.96 -4.86 13.30
CA ARG A 18 2.14 -4.83 14.19
C ARG A 18 3.25 -5.75 13.71
N ALA A 19 2.91 -6.96 13.26
CA ALA A 19 3.88 -7.88 12.69
C ALA A 19 4.57 -7.27 11.47
N GLY A 20 3.80 -6.65 10.56
CA GLY A 20 4.34 -5.95 9.40
C GLY A 20 5.31 -4.83 9.77
N ILE A 21 4.96 -3.99 10.76
CA ILE A 21 5.83 -2.92 11.27
C ILE A 21 7.12 -3.50 11.86
N CYS A 22 7.00 -4.50 12.75
CA CYS A 22 8.15 -5.16 13.40
C CYS A 22 9.10 -5.82 12.38
N MET A 23 8.56 -6.44 11.32
CA MET A 23 9.37 -7.00 10.24
C MET A 23 10.20 -5.93 9.53
N LEU A 24 9.65 -4.73 9.30
CA LEU A 24 10.35 -3.62 8.66
C LEU A 24 11.42 -3.01 9.56
N GLU A 25 11.14 -2.86 10.84
CA GLU A 25 12.11 -2.40 11.84
C GLU A 25 13.28 -3.38 11.97
N THR A 26 12.98 -4.67 12.08
CA THR A 26 14.01 -5.74 12.13
C THR A 26 14.84 -5.77 10.85
N LEU A 27 14.21 -5.59 9.69
CA LEU A 27 14.91 -5.54 8.41
C LEU A 27 15.84 -4.33 8.31
N LYS A 28 15.47 -3.19 8.89
CA LYS A 28 16.32 -2.00 8.95
C LYS A 28 17.60 -2.29 9.72
N GLU A 29 17.51 -2.91 10.89
CA GLU A 29 18.68 -3.33 11.68
C GLU A 29 19.54 -4.34 10.91
N TYR A 30 18.91 -5.32 10.28
CA TYR A 30 19.61 -6.31 9.46
C TYR A 30 20.36 -5.67 8.28
N ASN A 31 19.75 -4.69 7.62
CA ASN A 31 20.37 -3.97 6.51
C ASN A 31 21.55 -3.10 6.95
N GLN A 32 21.57 -2.58 8.18
CA GLN A 32 22.75 -1.90 8.73
C GLN A 32 23.93 -2.85 8.84
N HIS A 33 23.72 -4.07 9.36
CA HIS A 33 24.76 -5.09 9.43
C HIS A 33 25.25 -5.52 8.04
N ARG A 34 24.34 -5.66 7.07
CA ARG A 34 24.69 -5.94 5.67
C ARG A 34 25.57 -4.85 5.07
N GLY A 35 25.21 -3.58 5.29
CA GLY A 35 25.98 -2.43 4.81
C GLY A 35 27.41 -2.40 5.37
N ASN A 36 27.57 -2.68 6.67
CA ASN A 36 28.89 -2.81 7.31
C ASN A 36 29.74 -3.95 6.73
N SER A 37 29.08 -4.95 6.14
CA SER A 37 29.73 -6.11 5.50
C SER A 37 29.87 -5.94 3.98
N GLY A 38 29.56 -4.76 3.42
CA GLY A 38 29.66 -4.47 1.99
C GLY A 38 28.54 -5.07 1.12
N TYR A 39 27.48 -5.61 1.72
CA TYR A 39 26.36 -6.17 0.99
C TYR A 39 25.27 -5.12 0.72
N ALA A 40 24.61 -5.24 -0.44
CA ALA A 40 23.44 -4.44 -0.77
C ALA A 40 22.28 -4.68 0.23
N PRO A 41 21.47 -3.65 0.51
CA PRO A 41 20.30 -3.77 1.38
C PRO A 41 19.21 -4.61 0.72
N ILE A 42 18.49 -5.36 1.55
CA ILE A 42 17.30 -6.12 1.15
C ILE A 42 16.07 -5.22 1.31
N LYS A 43 15.16 -5.30 0.33
CA LYS A 43 13.86 -4.63 0.38
C LYS A 43 12.75 -5.69 0.38
N ILE A 44 11.72 -5.46 1.19
CA ILE A 44 10.51 -6.29 1.20
C ILE A 44 9.28 -5.41 0.99
N GLY A 45 8.23 -5.99 0.43
CA GLY A 45 6.90 -5.42 0.35
C GLY A 45 5.93 -6.27 1.14
N ILE A 46 5.04 -5.64 1.89
CA ILE A 46 4.04 -6.30 2.73
C ILE A 46 2.66 -5.78 2.34
N GLY A 47 1.78 -6.69 1.93
CA GLY A 47 0.38 -6.41 1.63
C GLY A 47 -0.54 -7.14 2.60
N ILE A 48 -1.37 -6.41 3.34
CA ILE A 48 -2.29 -7.00 4.34
C ILE A 48 -3.73 -6.75 3.92
N ASN A 49 -4.53 -7.81 3.94
CA ASN A 49 -5.96 -7.75 3.72
C ASN A 49 -6.70 -8.63 4.73
N THR A 50 -7.79 -8.10 5.27
CA THR A 50 -8.71 -8.83 6.14
C THR A 50 -9.94 -9.23 5.33
N GLY A 51 -10.29 -10.51 5.33
CA GLY A 51 -11.46 -10.99 4.63
C GLY A 51 -11.71 -12.47 4.89
N SER A 52 -12.91 -12.93 4.55
CA SER A 52 -13.28 -14.34 4.70
C SER A 52 -12.47 -15.23 3.75
N LEU A 53 -12.04 -16.39 4.26
CA LEU A 53 -11.40 -17.42 3.46
C LEU A 53 -12.21 -18.73 3.58
N MET A 54 -12.35 -19.43 2.47
CA MET A 54 -12.76 -20.84 2.49
C MET A 54 -11.49 -21.68 2.39
N LEU A 55 -11.27 -22.51 3.41
CA LEU A 55 -10.18 -23.48 3.41
C LEU A 55 -10.72 -24.79 2.80
N GLY A 56 -10.18 -25.17 1.64
CA GLY A 56 -10.43 -26.46 1.00
C GLY A 56 -9.16 -27.28 0.97
N THR A 57 -9.25 -28.58 1.25
CA THR A 57 -8.16 -29.52 1.00
C THR A 57 -8.22 -29.97 -0.46
N VAL A 58 -7.15 -29.75 -1.21
CA VAL A 58 -7.01 -30.26 -2.59
C VAL A 58 -5.85 -31.24 -2.61
N GLY A 59 -6.15 -32.54 -2.79
CA GLY A 59 -5.12 -33.57 -2.80
C GLY A 59 -5.65 -34.99 -3.02
N GLY A 60 -4.89 -35.81 -3.76
CA GLY A 60 -5.08 -37.26 -3.84
C GLY A 60 -4.31 -37.98 -2.74
N LYS A 61 -4.57 -39.29 -2.53
CA LYS A 61 -4.12 -40.12 -1.38
C LYS A 61 -2.64 -39.99 -0.93
N ASN A 62 -1.73 -39.46 -1.76
CA ASN A 62 -0.29 -39.33 -1.44
C ASN A 62 0.27 -37.89 -1.37
N ARG A 63 -0.55 -36.84 -1.54
CA ARG A 63 -0.15 -35.44 -1.33
C ARG A 63 -1.37 -34.60 -0.96
N MET A 64 -1.40 -34.08 0.27
CA MET A 64 -2.35 -33.04 0.67
C MET A 64 -1.63 -31.70 0.60
N ASP A 65 -1.94 -30.90 -0.42
CA ASP A 65 -1.50 -29.51 -0.50
C ASP A 65 -2.69 -28.62 -0.09
N SER A 66 -2.57 -27.93 1.05
CA SER A 66 -3.57 -26.96 1.49
C SER A 66 -3.44 -25.70 0.65
N THR A 67 -4.29 -25.54 -0.36
CA THR A 67 -4.31 -24.33 -1.22
C THR A 67 -5.43 -23.41 -0.75
N VAL A 68 -5.11 -22.19 -0.33
CA VAL A 68 -6.12 -21.18 -0.01
C VAL A 68 -6.51 -20.47 -1.31
N ILE A 69 -7.66 -20.82 -1.86
CA ILE A 69 -8.26 -20.12 -3.00
C ILE A 69 -9.32 -19.18 -2.43
N SER A 70 -8.96 -17.91 -2.22
CA SER A 70 -9.92 -16.87 -1.82
C SER A 70 -9.54 -15.54 -2.43
N ASP A 71 -10.55 -14.77 -2.82
CA ASP A 71 -10.41 -13.37 -3.24
C ASP A 71 -9.65 -12.53 -2.21
N ALA A 72 -9.78 -12.88 -0.91
CA ALA A 72 -9.05 -12.23 0.16
C ALA A 72 -7.53 -12.40 0.06
N VAL A 73 -7.05 -13.58 -0.37
CA VAL A 73 -5.62 -13.88 -0.56
C VAL A 73 -5.10 -13.20 -1.83
N ASN A 74 -5.88 -13.24 -2.90
CA ASN A 74 -5.55 -12.55 -4.15
C ASN A 74 -5.40 -11.04 -3.93
N LEU A 75 -6.27 -10.44 -3.10
CA LEU A 75 -6.17 -9.03 -2.75
C LEU A 75 -4.91 -8.72 -1.92
N ALA A 76 -4.55 -9.56 -0.94
CA ALA A 76 -3.32 -9.41 -0.17
C ALA A 76 -2.06 -9.45 -1.07
N SER A 77 -1.97 -10.43 -1.98
CA SER A 77 -0.87 -10.52 -2.95
C SER A 77 -0.82 -9.31 -3.90
N ARG A 78 -1.99 -8.79 -4.31
CA ARG A 78 -2.04 -7.58 -5.12
C ARG A 78 -1.54 -6.36 -4.37
N LEU A 79 -1.89 -6.22 -3.09
CA LEU A 79 -1.35 -5.15 -2.25
C LEU A 79 0.17 -5.25 -2.12
N GLU A 80 0.72 -6.46 -1.95
CA GLU A 80 2.19 -6.65 -2.01
C GLU A 80 2.75 -6.20 -3.35
N GLY A 81 2.11 -6.53 -4.48
CA GLY A 81 2.54 -6.02 -5.79
C GLY A 81 2.58 -4.50 -5.87
N LEU A 82 1.55 -3.83 -5.34
CA LEU A 82 1.43 -2.36 -5.32
C LEU A 82 2.50 -1.67 -4.46
N THR A 83 3.11 -2.36 -3.49
CA THR A 83 4.24 -1.82 -2.70
C THR A 83 5.38 -1.35 -3.61
N LYS A 84 5.64 -2.09 -4.69
CA LYS A 84 6.69 -1.77 -5.67
C LYS A 84 6.30 -0.58 -6.53
N GLU A 85 5.04 -0.50 -6.93
CA GLU A 85 4.53 0.63 -7.74
C GLU A 85 4.54 1.94 -6.98
N TYR A 86 4.19 1.91 -5.68
CA TYR A 86 4.18 3.08 -4.82
C TYR A 86 5.51 3.33 -4.10
N SER A 87 6.47 2.41 -4.20
CA SER A 87 7.76 2.46 -3.50
C SER A 87 7.62 2.62 -1.98
N VAL A 88 6.64 1.92 -1.39
CA VAL A 88 6.36 1.92 0.05
C VAL A 88 6.30 0.49 0.58
N PRO A 89 6.80 0.22 1.79
CA PRO A 89 7.03 -1.16 2.22
C PRO A 89 5.79 -1.88 2.77
N LEU A 90 4.75 -1.16 3.22
CA LEU A 90 3.58 -1.75 3.87
C LEU A 90 2.28 -1.09 3.40
N LEU A 91 1.41 -1.90 2.79
CA LEU A 91 0.09 -1.50 2.35
C LEU A 91 -0.99 -2.36 2.99
N ILE A 92 -2.11 -1.73 3.36
CA ILE A 92 -3.27 -2.41 3.91
C ILE A 92 -4.53 -2.05 3.11
N SER A 93 -5.46 -3.00 2.99
CA SER A 93 -6.78 -2.69 2.46
C SER A 93 -7.61 -1.89 3.47
N HIS A 94 -8.65 -1.22 2.98
CA HIS A 94 -9.66 -0.63 3.85
C HIS A 94 -10.39 -1.67 4.72
N HIS A 95 -10.47 -2.95 4.30
CA HIS A 95 -11.01 -4.00 5.16
C HIS A 95 -10.14 -4.20 6.40
N THR A 96 -8.81 -4.25 6.26
CA THR A 96 -7.90 -4.30 7.41
C THR A 96 -8.02 -3.04 8.25
N PHE A 97 -8.02 -1.87 7.62
CA PHE A 97 -8.16 -0.59 8.32
C PHE A 97 -9.41 -0.52 9.20
N TRP A 98 -10.58 -0.94 8.69
CA TRP A 98 -11.83 -0.94 9.46
C TRP A 98 -11.90 -1.99 10.56
N ASN A 99 -11.03 -2.99 10.53
CA ASN A 99 -10.96 -4.04 11.56
C ASN A 99 -9.88 -3.76 12.62
N LEU A 100 -9.15 -2.64 12.54
CA LEU A 100 -8.26 -2.20 13.61
C LEU A 100 -9.06 -1.78 14.83
N SER A 101 -8.58 -2.14 16.01
CA SER A 101 -9.21 -1.74 17.29
C SER A 101 -9.19 -0.23 17.50
N ASP A 102 -8.09 0.43 17.11
CA ASP A 102 -7.94 1.88 17.12
C ASP A 102 -6.90 2.29 16.07
N ALA A 103 -7.37 2.85 14.96
CA ALA A 103 -6.51 3.27 13.86
C ALA A 103 -5.57 4.43 14.24
N ASN A 104 -5.86 5.22 15.28
CA ASN A 104 -5.04 6.36 15.68
C ASN A 104 -3.72 5.93 16.34
N LYS A 105 -3.56 4.65 16.68
CA LYS A 105 -2.31 4.08 17.20
C LYS A 105 -1.24 3.90 16.13
N TYR A 106 -1.62 4.03 14.86
CA TYR A 106 -0.76 3.75 13.72
C TYR A 106 -0.66 4.99 12.83
N CYS A 107 0.48 5.15 12.17
CA CYS A 107 0.68 6.17 11.16
C CYS A 107 0.14 5.67 9.82
N ILE A 108 -1.10 6.04 9.49
CA ILE A 108 -1.81 5.54 8.31
C ILE A 108 -2.31 6.69 7.44
N ARG A 109 -2.21 6.53 6.11
CA ARG A 109 -2.86 7.43 5.15
C ARG A 109 -3.42 6.68 3.95
N LEU A 110 -4.51 7.18 3.39
CA LEU A 110 -5.03 6.72 2.11
C LEU A 110 -4.06 7.16 1.01
N ILE A 111 -3.68 6.24 0.12
CA ILE A 111 -2.81 6.57 -1.02
C ILE A 111 -3.43 6.28 -2.38
N ASP A 112 -4.43 5.39 -2.46
CA ASP A 112 -5.04 5.03 -3.75
C ASP A 112 -6.40 4.33 -3.60
N ARG A 113 -7.13 4.22 -4.71
CA ARG A 113 -8.28 3.33 -4.90
C ARG A 113 -8.06 2.49 -6.14
N VAL A 114 -8.01 1.16 -5.98
CA VAL A 114 -7.78 0.22 -7.08
C VAL A 114 -9.02 -0.65 -7.32
N GLN A 115 -9.37 -0.85 -8.59
CA GLN A 115 -10.47 -1.74 -8.95
C GLN A 115 -10.02 -3.21 -8.91
N VAL A 116 -10.81 -4.09 -8.30
CA VAL A 116 -10.53 -5.54 -8.31
C VAL A 116 -10.72 -6.09 -9.73
N LYS A 117 -9.73 -6.84 -10.22
CA LYS A 117 -9.79 -7.39 -11.59
C LYS A 117 -11.02 -8.31 -11.71
N GLY A 118 -11.87 -8.02 -12.69
CA GLY A 118 -13.09 -8.80 -12.95
C GLY A 118 -14.26 -8.51 -12.00
N LYS A 119 -14.18 -7.48 -11.15
CA LYS A 119 -15.28 -7.02 -10.29
C LYS A 119 -15.49 -5.51 -10.39
N SER A 120 -16.71 -5.05 -10.09
CA SER A 120 -17.03 -3.63 -9.99
C SER A 120 -16.56 -2.97 -8.69
N GLU A 121 -16.07 -3.77 -7.75
CA GLU A 121 -15.64 -3.34 -6.42
C GLU A 121 -14.30 -2.58 -6.46
N TRP A 122 -14.27 -1.46 -5.75
CA TRP A 122 -13.08 -0.64 -5.54
C TRP A 122 -12.51 -0.87 -4.15
N ILE A 123 -11.21 -1.13 -4.09
CA ILE A 123 -10.47 -1.26 -2.84
C ILE A 123 -9.71 0.02 -2.59
N THR A 124 -10.03 0.67 -1.48
CA THR A 124 -9.16 1.74 -0.94
C THR A 124 -7.90 1.11 -0.34
N VAL A 125 -6.75 1.66 -0.73
CA VAL A 125 -5.41 1.24 -0.32
C VAL A 125 -4.84 2.30 0.60
N ASN A 126 -4.42 1.86 1.79
CA ASN A 126 -3.76 2.71 2.76
C ASN A 126 -2.32 2.28 2.94
N GLU A 127 -1.43 3.25 3.08
CA GLU A 127 -0.05 3.05 3.50
C GLU A 127 0.01 3.11 5.03
N VAL A 128 0.75 2.17 5.63
CA VAL A 128 1.15 2.21 7.04
C VAL A 128 2.63 2.54 7.08
N PHE A 129 2.99 3.69 7.64
CA PHE A 129 4.32 4.28 7.54
C PHE A 129 4.99 4.47 8.91
N ASP A 130 4.60 3.67 9.90
CA ASP A 130 5.20 3.68 11.24
C ASP A 130 6.71 3.37 11.21
N ALA A 131 7.15 2.46 10.33
CA ALA A 131 8.56 2.05 10.24
C ALA A 131 9.46 3.00 9.42
N ASP A 132 8.91 4.10 8.89
CA ASP A 132 9.67 5.07 8.13
C ASP A 132 10.71 5.82 9.00
N PRO A 133 11.78 6.38 8.39
CA PRO A 133 12.65 7.32 9.09
C PRO A 133 11.84 8.44 9.76
N PRO A 134 12.19 8.87 10.99
CA PRO A 134 11.40 9.86 11.72
C PRO A 134 11.11 11.14 10.92
N GLU A 135 12.10 11.65 10.19
CA GLU A 135 11.95 12.81 9.31
C GLU A 135 10.89 12.63 8.22
N VAL A 136 10.83 11.45 7.60
CA VAL A 136 9.85 11.13 6.55
C VAL A 136 8.47 10.92 7.15
N ARG A 137 8.39 10.22 8.29
CA ARG A 137 7.14 9.96 9.01
C ARG A 137 6.48 11.26 9.50
N GLU A 138 7.24 12.12 10.15
CA GLU A 138 6.77 13.44 10.60
C GLU A 138 6.41 14.33 9.42
N GLY A 139 7.20 14.30 8.34
CA GLY A 139 6.89 14.97 7.09
C GLY A 139 5.55 14.51 6.50
N LYS A 140 5.31 13.19 6.44
CA LYS A 140 4.05 12.61 5.95
C LYS A 140 2.87 13.11 6.77
N LEU A 141 2.99 13.08 8.11
CA LEU A 141 1.97 13.59 9.03
C LEU A 141 1.68 15.08 8.79
N ALA A 142 2.72 15.91 8.68
CA ALA A 142 2.60 17.35 8.46
C ALA A 142 2.00 17.70 7.07
N THR A 143 2.16 16.82 6.08
CA THR A 143 1.64 17.03 4.73
C THR A 143 0.32 16.31 4.44
N LEU A 144 -0.29 15.59 5.39
CA LEU A 144 -1.47 14.74 5.14
C LEU A 144 -2.59 15.46 4.38
N THR A 145 -2.97 16.66 4.84
CA THR A 145 -4.05 17.43 4.22
C THR A 145 -3.68 17.92 2.82
N ILE A 146 -2.43 18.34 2.62
CA ILE A 146 -1.91 18.81 1.33
C ILE A 146 -1.86 17.66 0.32
N PHE A 147 -1.41 16.48 0.77
CA PHE A 147 -1.42 15.27 -0.03
C PHE A 147 -2.83 14.88 -0.45
N MET A 148 -3.79 14.89 0.49
CA MET A 148 -5.18 14.56 0.20
C MET A 148 -5.81 15.52 -0.81
N GLU A 149 -5.55 16.83 -0.69
CA GLU A 149 -5.97 17.83 -1.65
C GLU A 149 -5.40 17.54 -3.06
N ALA A 150 -4.09 17.30 -3.16
CA ALA A 150 -3.44 16.96 -4.42
C ALA A 150 -4.01 15.66 -5.03
N TRP A 151 -4.28 14.66 -4.20
CA TRP A 151 -4.87 13.39 -4.61
C TRP A 151 -6.31 13.58 -5.12
N VAL A 152 -7.12 14.43 -4.50
CA VAL A 152 -8.47 14.77 -5.00
C VAL A 152 -8.38 15.47 -6.36
N LEU A 153 -7.49 16.45 -6.53
CA LEU A 153 -7.26 17.11 -7.83
C LEU A 153 -6.82 16.13 -8.91
N TYR A 154 -5.93 15.19 -8.56
CA TYR A 154 -5.49 14.12 -9.46
C TYR A 154 -6.65 13.25 -9.94
N ASN A 155 -7.53 12.81 -9.03
CA ASN A 155 -8.70 12.01 -9.38
C ASN A 155 -9.76 12.77 -10.20
N GLN A 156 -9.74 14.10 -10.17
CA GLN A 156 -10.55 14.96 -11.04
C GLN A 156 -9.88 15.22 -12.41
N ASN A 157 -8.78 14.54 -12.74
CA ASN A 157 -7.95 14.76 -13.93
C ASN A 157 -7.34 16.17 -14.04
N LYS A 158 -7.31 16.94 -12.94
CA LYS A 158 -6.71 18.28 -12.88
C LYS A 158 -5.19 18.17 -12.66
N PHE A 159 -4.50 17.49 -13.57
CA PHE A 159 -3.09 17.11 -13.39
C PHE A 159 -2.13 18.29 -13.22
N ALA A 160 -2.41 19.44 -13.85
CA ALA A 160 -1.58 20.64 -13.71
C ALA A 160 -1.69 21.26 -12.31
N GLU A 161 -2.90 21.31 -11.74
CA GLU A 161 -3.14 21.79 -10.38
C GLU A 161 -2.58 20.78 -9.36
N ALA A 162 -2.90 19.50 -9.53
CA ALA A 162 -2.39 18.42 -8.69
C ALA A 162 -0.85 18.43 -8.63
N SER A 163 -0.17 18.63 -9.77
CA SER A 163 1.29 18.69 -9.81
C SER A 163 1.87 19.79 -8.92
N LYS A 164 1.24 20.98 -8.89
CA LYS A 164 1.71 22.09 -8.06
C LYS A 164 1.58 21.76 -6.57
N VAL A 165 0.46 21.15 -6.17
CA VAL A 165 0.19 20.78 -4.77
C VAL A 165 1.08 19.62 -4.32
N PHE A 166 1.32 18.62 -5.19
CA PHE A 166 2.29 17.55 -4.90
C PHE A 166 3.74 18.07 -4.82
N GLN A 167 4.14 19.07 -5.62
CA GLN A 167 5.45 19.70 -5.48
C GLN A 167 5.62 20.37 -4.11
N GLU A 168 4.56 21.00 -3.58
CA GLU A 168 4.58 21.55 -2.22
C GLU A 168 4.72 20.43 -1.17
N CYS A 169 4.10 19.27 -1.37
CA CYS A 169 4.31 18.10 -0.50
C CYS A 169 5.79 17.68 -0.50
N LEU A 170 6.42 17.52 -1.67
CA LEU A 170 7.85 17.16 -1.74
C LEU A 170 8.76 18.24 -1.17
N ARG A 171 8.42 19.52 -1.30
CA ARG A 171 9.22 20.60 -0.70
C ARG A 171 9.28 20.49 0.83
N ARG A 172 8.20 20.00 1.46
CA ARG A 172 8.12 19.79 2.91
C ARG A 172 8.62 18.42 3.34
N ASN A 173 8.44 17.40 2.50
CA ASN A 173 8.88 16.04 2.75
C ASN A 173 9.50 15.41 1.48
N PRO A 174 10.79 15.69 1.20
CA PRO A 174 11.45 15.18 -0.01
C PRO A 174 11.56 13.66 -0.08
N GLY A 175 11.46 12.97 1.07
CA GLY A 175 11.54 11.51 1.14
C GLY A 175 10.24 10.78 0.74
N ASP A 176 9.13 11.50 0.52
CA ASP A 176 7.83 10.91 0.24
C ASP A 176 7.73 10.32 -1.18
N GLN A 177 7.99 9.02 -1.28
CA GLN A 177 7.98 8.30 -2.56
C GLN A 177 6.60 8.27 -3.23
N VAL A 178 5.51 8.26 -2.47
CA VAL A 178 4.15 8.23 -3.03
C VAL A 178 3.86 9.54 -3.77
N VAL A 179 4.28 10.67 -3.20
CA VAL A 179 4.15 11.98 -3.85
C VAL A 179 4.95 12.01 -5.16
N GLN A 180 6.17 11.48 -5.17
CA GLN A 180 6.98 11.38 -6.39
C GLN A 180 6.28 10.56 -7.48
N VAL A 181 5.72 9.40 -7.13
CA VAL A 181 4.94 8.56 -8.06
C VAL A 181 3.77 9.34 -8.68
N TYR A 182 3.03 10.10 -7.88
CA TYR A 182 1.91 10.90 -8.40
C TYR A 182 2.37 12.08 -9.26
N LEU A 183 3.49 12.72 -8.94
CA LEU A 183 4.07 13.76 -9.79
C LEU A 183 4.45 13.22 -11.16
N ASP A 184 5.13 12.07 -11.20
CA ASP A 184 5.53 11.43 -12.45
C ASP A 184 4.30 11.06 -13.29
N ARG A 185 3.24 10.55 -12.65
CA ARG A 185 1.95 10.28 -13.29
C ARG A 185 1.32 11.56 -13.86
N CYS A 186 1.29 12.65 -13.10
CA CYS A 186 0.75 13.93 -13.59
C CYS A 186 1.52 14.45 -14.80
N GLN A 187 2.87 14.44 -14.74
CA GLN A 187 3.71 14.88 -15.84
C GLN A 187 3.50 14.04 -17.10
N ARG A 188 3.38 12.72 -16.94
CA ARG A 188 3.06 11.80 -18.05
C ARG A 188 1.71 12.14 -18.67
N SER A 189 0.67 12.33 -17.88
CA SER A 189 -0.67 12.69 -18.36
C SER A 189 -0.68 14.03 -19.11
N LEU A 190 0.02 15.04 -18.58
CA LEU A 190 0.16 16.34 -19.23
C LEU A 190 0.90 16.25 -20.57
N ARG A 191 1.96 15.43 -20.64
CA ARG A 191 2.69 15.18 -21.88
C ARG A 191 1.81 14.50 -22.93
N ILE A 192 1.04 13.49 -22.53
CA ILE A 192 0.10 12.80 -23.44
C ILE A 192 -0.97 13.76 -23.95
N ALA A 193 -1.54 14.61 -23.08
CA ALA A 193 -2.54 15.60 -23.47
C ALA A 193 -1.98 16.60 -24.50
N LYS A 194 -0.74 17.07 -24.31
CA LYS A 194 -0.04 17.94 -25.28
C LYS A 194 0.18 17.25 -26.62
N LEU A 195 0.59 15.99 -26.62
CA LEU A 195 0.81 15.22 -27.85
C LEU A 195 -0.48 15.02 -28.64
N LYS A 196 -1.59 14.72 -27.96
CA LYS A 196 -2.91 14.60 -28.61
C LYS A 196 -3.35 15.92 -29.24
N ALA A 197 -3.24 17.03 -28.51
CA ALA A 197 -3.57 18.35 -29.03
C ALA A 197 -2.75 18.75 -30.27
N ASN A 198 -1.52 18.26 -30.41
CA ASN A 198 -0.67 18.50 -31.58
C ASN A 198 -0.96 17.56 -32.77
N LEU A 199 -1.63 16.42 -32.54
CA LEU A 199 -2.00 15.43 -33.57
C LEU A 199 -3.42 15.67 -34.13
N ASP A 200 -4.26 16.41 -33.39
CA ASP A 200 -5.61 16.82 -33.81
C ASP A 200 -5.61 18.16 -34.60
N LEU A 201 -4.47 18.52 -35.22
CA LEU A 201 -4.25 19.64 -36.15
C LEU A 201 -3.97 19.10 -37.56
#